data_AF-A0A849TBJ5-F1
#
_entry.id   AF-A0A849TBJ5-F1
#
_cell.length_a   1.000
_cell.length_b   1.000
_cell.length_c   1.000
_cell.angle_alpha   90.00
_cell.angle_beta   90.00
_cell.angle_gamma   90.00
#
_symmetry.space_group_name_H-M   'P 1'
#
loop_
_entity.id
_entity.type
_entity.pdbx_description
1 polymer ?
#
loop_
_entity_poly.entity_id
_entity_poly.type
_entity_poly.pdbx_seq_one_letter_code
_entity_poly.pdbx_strand_id
1 'polypeptide(L)'
;MSKALVRLRHARQIKQSEAALRAGISRATAQRLERGDPGIALGILVRYLEAIAPGMTLLKLLSGDDPSLLALDERLRSQRVRGLSAAELKALDF
;
A
#
# COMPACT_ATOMS: atom_id res chain seq x y z
N MET A 1 -0.03 -4.63 -8.31
CA MET A 1 0.41 -5.48 -7.18
C MET A 1 1.44 -4.80 -6.28
N SER A 2 2.63 -4.40 -6.77
CA SER A 2 3.68 -3.77 -5.93
C SER A 2 3.23 -2.50 -5.20
N LYS A 3 2.51 -1.59 -5.88
CA LYS A 3 1.94 -0.38 -5.25
C LYS A 3 0.99 -0.69 -4.07
N ALA A 4 0.16 -1.72 -4.20
CA ALA A 4 -0.76 -2.13 -3.13
C ALA A 4 0.02 -2.68 -1.92
N LEU A 5 1.04 -3.49 -2.17
CA LEU A 5 1.93 -4.03 -1.14
C LEU A 5 2.66 -2.92 -0.37
N VAL A 6 3.18 -1.91 -1.09
CA VAL A 6 3.83 -0.74 -0.50
C VAL A 6 2.84 0.07 0.34
N ARG A 7 1.63 0.33 -0.17
CA ARG A 7 0.57 1.03 0.58
C ARG A 7 0.20 0.28 1.86
N LEU A 8 0.02 -1.04 1.78
CA LEU A 8 -0.27 -1.87 2.96
C LEU A 8 0.87 -1.79 3.98
N ARG A 9 2.12 -1.91 3.55
CA ARG A 9 3.28 -1.77 4.46
C ARG A 9 3.27 -0.41 5.16
N HIS A 10 2.99 0.67 4.42
CA HIS A 10 2.89 2.01 5.00
C HIS A 10 1.70 2.17 5.93
N ALA A 11 0.53 1.62 5.60
CA ALA A 11 -0.66 1.62 6.47
C ALA A 11 -0.37 0.94 7.81
N ARG A 12 0.42 -0.13 7.79
CA ARG A 12 0.88 -0.89 8.98
C ARG A 12 2.09 -0.26 9.67
N GLN A 13 2.61 0.87 9.16
CA GLN A 13 3.77 1.59 9.69
C GLN A 13 5.07 0.77 9.79
N ILE A 14 5.24 -0.22 8.91
CA ILE A 14 6.42 -1.09 8.92
C ILE A 14 7.49 -0.52 7.97
N LYS A 15 8.75 -0.45 8.43
CA LYS A 15 9.88 -0.05 7.56
C LYS A 15 10.20 -1.17 6.57
N GLN A 16 10.60 -0.83 5.34
CA GLN A 16 10.97 -1.84 4.33
C GLN A 16 12.08 -2.78 4.83
N SER A 17 13.08 -2.26 5.55
CA SER A 17 14.15 -3.06 6.12
C SER A 17 13.68 -4.07 7.17
N GLU A 18 12.64 -3.72 7.92
CA GLU A 18 12.05 -4.58 8.94
C GLU A 18 11.17 -5.66 8.30
N ALA A 19 10.36 -5.29 7.31
CA ALA A 19 9.60 -6.25 6.51
C ALA A 19 10.53 -7.26 5.80
N ALA A 20 11.66 -6.80 5.25
CA ALA A 20 12.67 -7.66 4.64
C ALA A 20 13.25 -8.66 5.64
N LEU A 21 13.62 -8.19 6.83
CA LEU A 21 14.13 -9.04 7.90
C LEU A 21 13.11 -10.11 8.32
N ARG A 22 11.87 -9.70 8.59
CA ARG A 22 10.76 -10.61 8.97
C ARG A 22 10.44 -11.64 7.88
N ALA A 23 10.57 -11.25 6.61
CA ALA A 23 10.33 -12.13 5.47
C ALA A 23 11.53 -13.04 5.12
N GLY A 24 12.67 -12.90 5.83
CA GLY A 24 13.88 -13.67 5.58
C GLY A 24 14.53 -13.36 4.22
N ILE A 25 14.45 -12.11 3.75
CA ILE A 25 15.03 -11.68 2.47
C ILE A 25 15.97 -10.48 2.62
N SER A 26 16.84 -10.28 1.65
CA SER A 26 17.73 -9.10 1.64
C SER A 26 16.95 -7.81 1.43
N ARG A 27 17.49 -6.67 1.90
CA ARG A 27 16.94 -5.34 1.61
C ARG A 27 16.87 -5.06 0.11
N ALA A 28 17.86 -5.51 -0.66
CA ALA A 28 17.87 -5.35 -2.12
C ALA A 28 16.72 -6.12 -2.78
N THR A 29 16.42 -7.32 -2.29
CA THR A 29 15.28 -8.12 -2.76
C THR A 29 13.95 -7.44 -2.44
N ALA A 30 13.79 -6.90 -1.21
CA ALA A 30 12.60 -6.14 -0.83
C ALA A 30 12.43 -4.87 -1.68
N GLN A 31 13.52 -4.16 -1.98
CA GLN A 31 13.49 -2.99 -2.86
C GLN A 31 13.05 -3.36 -4.29
N ARG A 32 13.58 -4.44 -4.85
CA ARG A 32 13.17 -4.95 -6.18
C ARG A 32 11.70 -5.37 -6.19
N LEU A 33 11.25 -6.07 -5.15
CA LEU A 33 9.85 -6.46 -4.97
C LEU A 33 8.92 -5.22 -4.93
N GLU A 34 9.23 -4.22 -4.12
CA GLU A 34 8.42 -3.00 -4.00
C GLU A 34 8.45 -2.12 -5.25
N ARG A 35 9.54 -2.18 -6.03
CA ARG A 35 9.61 -1.56 -7.36
C ARG A 35 8.79 -2.30 -8.43
N GLY A 36 8.39 -3.54 -8.15
CA GLY A 36 7.60 -4.36 -9.09
C GLY A 36 8.45 -5.10 -10.12
N ASP A 37 9.67 -5.50 -9.76
CA ASP A 37 10.52 -6.32 -10.61
C ASP A 37 9.85 -7.68 -10.92
N PRO A 38 9.57 -7.99 -12.20
CA PRO A 38 8.88 -9.23 -12.60
C PRO A 38 9.72 -10.49 -12.39
N GLY A 39 11.04 -10.36 -12.21
CA GLY A 39 11.94 -11.48 -11.91
C GLY A 39 11.89 -11.95 -10.45
N ILE A 40 11.09 -11.31 -9.60
CA ILE A 40 10.91 -11.74 -8.21
C ILE A 40 9.96 -12.93 -8.15
N ALA A 41 10.44 -14.03 -7.56
CA ALA A 41 9.62 -15.22 -7.37
C ALA A 41 8.36 -14.94 -6.54
N LEU A 42 7.23 -15.50 -6.96
CA LEU A 42 5.94 -15.31 -6.28
C LEU A 42 5.99 -15.72 -4.79
N GLY A 43 6.76 -16.76 -4.45
CA GLY A 43 6.94 -17.18 -3.05
C GLY A 43 7.61 -16.11 -2.16
N ILE A 44 8.48 -15.26 -2.71
CA ILE A 44 9.06 -14.12 -1.98
C ILE A 44 7.97 -13.08 -1.71
N LEU A 45 7.10 -12.84 -2.68
CA LEU A 45 5.99 -11.90 -2.54
C LEU A 45 5.04 -12.35 -1.42
N VAL A 46 4.66 -13.63 -1.40
CA VAL A 46 3.79 -14.19 -0.35
C VAL A 46 4.44 -14.11 1.03
N ARG A 47 5.73 -14.46 1.16
CA ARG A 47 6.46 -14.31 2.44
C ARG A 47 6.53 -12.86 2.91
N TYR A 48 6.75 -11.92 1.98
CA TYR A 48 6.77 -10.51 2.30
C TYR A 48 5.40 -9.99 2.74
N LEU A 49 4.33 -10.45 2.09
CA LEU A 49 2.95 -10.14 2.48
C LEU A 49 2.64 -10.66 3.89
N GLU A 50 2.96 -11.92 4.18
CA GLU A 50 2.75 -12.51 5.50
C GLU A 50 3.55 -11.78 6.59
N ALA A 51 4.77 -11.34 6.29
CA ALA A 51 5.62 -10.60 7.21
C ALA A 51 5.08 -9.19 7.59
N ILE A 52 4.29 -8.57 6.72
CA ILE A 52 3.71 -7.23 6.96
C ILE A 52 2.25 -7.29 7.43
N ALA A 53 1.52 -8.33 7.03
CA ALA A 53 0.11 -8.52 7.37
C ALA A 53 -0.21 -10.03 7.42
N PRO A 54 0.03 -10.69 8.56
CA PRO A 54 -0.26 -12.11 8.73
C PRO A 54 -1.72 -12.44 8.40
N GLY A 55 -1.95 -13.52 7.65
CA GLY A 55 -3.29 -13.94 7.23
C GLY A 55 -3.93 -13.08 6.12
N MET A 56 -3.21 -12.10 5.58
CA MET A 56 -3.64 -11.36 4.40
C MET A 56 -3.46 -12.21 3.13
N THR A 57 -4.50 -12.29 2.31
CA THR A 57 -4.42 -12.98 1.01
C THR A 57 -4.08 -12.00 -0.10
N LEU A 58 -3.52 -12.53 -1.20
CA LEU A 58 -3.30 -11.73 -2.40
C LEU A 58 -4.59 -11.15 -2.97
N LEU A 59 -5.68 -11.92 -2.92
CA LEU A 59 -6.99 -11.44 -3.37
C LEU A 59 -7.43 -10.22 -2.55
N LYS A 60 -7.43 -10.32 -1.21
CA LYS A 60 -7.82 -9.20 -0.33
C LYS A 60 -6.93 -7.98 -0.52
N LEU A 61 -5.61 -8.17 -0.68
CA LEU A 61 -4.66 -7.10 -0.96
C LEU A 61 -5.00 -6.36 -2.27
N LEU A 62 -5.35 -7.09 -3.32
CA LEU A 62 -5.62 -6.52 -4.64
C LEU A 62 -7.03 -5.94 -4.76
N SER A 63 -7.99 -6.49 -4.03
CA SER A 63 -9.35 -5.94 -3.90
C SER A 63 -9.39 -4.65 -3.08
N GLY A 64 -8.41 -4.43 -2.20
CA GLY A 64 -8.37 -3.26 -1.30
C GLY A 64 -9.17 -3.45 -0.01
N ASP A 65 -9.58 -4.68 0.30
CA ASP A 65 -10.48 -5.02 1.41
C ASP A 65 -9.75 -5.17 2.77
N ASP A 66 -8.70 -4.39 3.03
CA ASP A 66 -8.04 -4.34 4.34
C ASP A 66 -8.54 -3.12 5.14
N PRO A 67 -9.03 -3.28 6.38
CA PRO A 67 -9.49 -2.17 7.22
C PRO A 67 -8.46 -1.05 7.43
N SER A 68 -7.17 -1.38 7.42
CA SER A 68 -6.08 -0.38 7.52
C SER A 68 -5.83 0.33 6.21
N LEU A 69 -6.09 -0.30 5.06
CA LEU A 69 -6.11 0.38 3.76
C LEU A 69 -7.32 1.31 3.65
N LEU A 70 -8.49 0.88 4.13
CA LEU A 70 -9.67 1.73 4.22
C LEU A 70 -9.45 2.93 5.15
N ALA A 71 -8.92 2.70 6.35
CA ALA A 71 -8.59 3.77 7.30
C ALA A 71 -7.45 4.68 6.79
N LEU A 72 -6.45 4.14 6.08
CA LEU A 72 -5.44 4.94 5.40
C LEU A 72 -6.07 5.79 4.30
N ASP A 73 -6.97 5.24 3.50
CA ASP A 73 -7.66 5.96 2.43
C ASP A 73 -8.58 7.05 2.98
N GLU A 74 -9.29 6.80 4.08
CA GLU A 74 -10.02 7.83 4.82
C GLU A 74 -9.09 8.91 5.36
N ARG A 75 -7.95 8.54 5.95
CA ARG A 75 -6.95 9.49 6.44
C ARG A 75 -6.34 10.32 5.30
N LEU A 76 -6.03 9.70 4.16
CA LEU A 76 -5.54 10.38 2.97
C LEU A 76 -6.62 11.30 2.37
N ARG A 77 -7.88 10.88 2.33
CA ARG A 77 -9.03 11.73 1.93
C ARG A 77 -9.22 12.91 2.87
N SER A 78 -9.00 12.72 4.18
CA SER A 78 -9.08 13.78 5.18
C SER A 78 -7.92 14.78 5.13
N GLN A 79 -6.81 14.45 4.45
CA GLN A 79 -5.68 15.35 4.26
C GLN A 79 -5.91 16.28 3.06
N ARG A 80 -6.89 17.18 3.28
CA ARG A 80 -7.14 18.50 2.63
C ARG A 80 -7.57 18.49 1.15
N VAL A 81 -8.88 18.36 0.94
CA VAL A 81 -9.55 19.03 -0.17
C VAL A 81 -9.41 20.55 0.06
N ARG A 82 -8.86 21.28 -0.92
CA ARG A 82 -8.99 22.74 -0.94
C ARG A 82 -10.41 23.06 -1.41
N GLY A 83 -11.08 23.96 -0.71
CA GLY A 83 -12.38 24.46 -1.15
C GLY A 83 -12.26 25.02 -2.57
N LEU A 84 -13.28 24.76 -3.38
CA LEU A 84 -13.41 25.33 -4.72
C LEU A 84 -13.31 26.86 -4.61
N SER A 85 -12.57 27.47 -5.52
CA SER A 85 -12.54 28.93 -5.65
C SER A 85 -13.93 29.45 -6.04
N ALA A 86 -14.19 30.74 -5.80
CA ALA A 86 -15.48 31.34 -6.15
C ALA A 86 -15.86 31.17 -7.63
N ALA A 87 -14.86 31.07 -8.52
CA ALA A 87 -15.06 30.81 -9.94
C ALA A 87 -15.49 29.36 -10.22
N GLU A 88 -14.89 28.40 -9.52
CA GLU A 88 -15.23 26.97 -9.65
C GLU A 88 -16.59 26.65 -9.02
N LEU A 89 -16.97 27.36 -7.96
CA LEU A 89 -18.31 27.25 -7.37
C LEU A 89 -19.39 27.75 -8.34
N LYS A 90 -19.15 28.89 -9.00
CA LYS A 90 -20.07 29.49 -9.99
C LYS A 90 -20.23 28.66 -11.26
N ALA A 91 -19.24 27.83 -11.60
CA ALA A 91 -19.32 26.90 -12.72
C ALA A 91 -20.13 25.63 -12.42
N LEU A 92 -20.47 25.41 -11.14
CA LEU A 92 -21.23 24.27 -10.64
C LEU A 92 -22.65 24.67 -10.19
N ASP A 93 -23.06 25.92 -10.40
CA ASP A 93 -24.44 26.35 -10.26
C ASP A 93 -25.27 25.67 -11.37
N PHE A 94 -26.10 24.70 -10.97
CA PHE A 94 -27.17 24.14 -11.79
C PHE A 94 -28.45 24.97 -11.59
#